data_AF-A0A0M3IAP8-F1
#
_entry.id   AF-A0A0M3IAP8-F1
#
_cell.length_a   1.000
_cell.length_b   1.000
_cell.length_c   1.000
_cell.angle_alpha   90.00
_cell.angle_beta   90.00
_cell.angle_gamma   90.00
#
_symmetry.space_group_name_H-M   'P 1'
#
loop_
_entity.id
_entity.type
_entity.pdbx_description
1 polymer ?
#
loop_
_entity_poly.entity_id
_entity_poly.type
_entity_poly.pdbx_seq_one_letter_code
_entity_poly.pdbx_strand_id
1 'polypeptide(L)'
;MACVALSWALSTQFSKSALNLDKAHFYAPYSLVWFSTNFMTTCYPVYMVYVVITKGISRETIRTAHEEAGKVYGRGGLLLKSYIKRTALFLFFWIGANYSYSQSLGHISASATASIMSSNAAMVCTLGWIILKDKFIPFRLISIVAAIGGVVIMSLDKEFAGSSLGICLSIFSAFMAACYKVLFKKVIGDATLGQVSMFMSGLGFMNLFINIIPATILVLTGAETIDWTYIPWLPLIGSALLNLMFNFLTNFGIALLHPLVISVGMLFGIPISTAVDIIFRGMRATTFFIIGTILVLFSCAIIALPTYLFNGIFSRCRSRVAVKETVIPEQASVARF
;
A
#
# COMPACT_ATOMS: atom_id res chain seq x y z
N MET A 1 -1.06 -15.50 3.82
CA MET A 1 -2.07 -14.44 4.11
C MET A 1 -1.91 -13.89 5.51
N ALA A 2 -2.03 -14.71 6.57
CA ALA A 2 -1.94 -14.25 7.96
C ALA A 2 -0.65 -13.47 8.28
N CYS A 3 0.52 -13.94 7.84
CA CYS A 3 1.78 -13.22 8.06
C CYS A 3 1.81 -11.83 7.41
N VAL A 4 1.19 -11.66 6.23
CA VAL A 4 1.07 -10.35 5.56
C VAL A 4 0.18 -9.42 6.39
N ALA A 5 -0.97 -9.93 6.84
CA ALA A 5 -1.93 -9.17 7.63
C ALA A 5 -1.32 -8.72 8.96
N LEU A 6 -0.65 -9.63 9.67
CA LEU A 6 0.01 -9.38 10.96
C LEU A 6 1.20 -8.43 10.81
N SER A 7 2.08 -8.64 9.82
CA SER A 7 3.24 -7.77 9.61
C SER A 7 2.82 -6.33 9.31
N TRP A 8 1.81 -6.15 8.45
CA TRP A 8 1.25 -4.83 8.17
C TRP A 8 0.62 -4.19 9.41
N ALA A 9 -0.33 -4.87 10.05
CA ALA A 9 -1.08 -4.33 11.18
C ALA A 9 -0.17 -3.99 12.36
N LEU A 10 0.73 -4.90 12.72
CA LEU A 10 1.66 -4.70 13.82
C LEU A 10 2.67 -3.60 13.49
N SER A 11 3.20 -3.53 12.25
CA SER A 11 4.09 -2.45 11.83
C SER A 11 3.46 -1.06 12.05
N THR A 12 2.21 -0.90 11.62
CA THR A 12 1.45 0.35 11.85
C THR A 12 1.25 0.62 13.34
N GLN A 13 0.88 -0.38 14.12
CA GLN A 13 0.64 -0.22 15.55
C GLN A 13 1.92 0.12 16.33
N PHE A 14 3.03 -0.53 16.03
CA PHE A 14 4.34 -0.23 16.61
C PHE A 14 4.82 1.17 16.20
N SER A 15 4.62 1.58 14.95
CA SER A 15 4.91 2.95 14.50
C SER A 15 4.10 3.97 15.29
N LYS A 16 2.80 3.70 15.47
CA LYS A 16 1.93 4.58 16.25
C LYS A 16 2.33 4.61 17.73
N SER A 17 2.72 3.48 18.31
CA SER A 17 3.21 3.44 19.69
C SER A 17 4.52 4.19 19.84
N ALA A 18 5.47 4.03 18.90
CA ALA A 18 6.72 4.78 18.89
C ALA A 18 6.48 6.30 18.91
N LEU A 19 5.50 6.80 18.16
CA LEU A 19 5.18 8.23 18.09
C LEU A 19 4.32 8.77 19.25
N ASN A 20 3.67 7.91 20.02
CA ASN A 20 2.71 8.32 21.06
C ASN A 20 3.11 7.91 22.48
N LEU A 21 4.16 7.10 22.66
CA LEU A 21 4.65 6.67 23.98
C LEU A 21 5.10 7.86 24.84
N ASP A 22 5.94 8.73 24.29
CA ASP A 22 6.41 9.94 24.96
C ASP A 22 6.45 11.11 23.97
N LYS A 23 5.29 11.67 23.64
CA LYS A 23 5.19 12.81 22.71
C LYS A 23 6.07 14.01 23.11
N ALA A 24 6.33 14.16 24.41
CA ALA A 24 7.16 15.23 24.94
C ALA A 24 8.63 15.07 24.56
N HIS A 25 9.12 13.83 24.47
CA HIS A 25 10.54 13.52 24.28
C HIS A 25 10.85 12.87 22.91
N PHE A 26 9.84 12.30 22.23
CA PHE A 26 10.00 11.62 20.95
C PHE A 26 8.76 11.78 20.06
N TYR A 27 8.80 12.78 19.18
CA TYR A 27 7.84 12.95 18.08
C TYR A 27 8.59 13.22 16.78
N ALA A 28 9.02 12.14 16.12
CA ALA A 28 9.85 12.19 14.91
C ALA A 28 9.34 11.26 13.79
N PRO A 29 8.20 11.59 13.15
CA PRO A 29 7.55 10.76 12.14
C PRO A 29 8.33 10.62 10.82
N TYR A 30 9.09 11.64 10.41
CA TYR A 30 10.00 11.59 9.26
C TYR A 30 11.24 10.75 9.59
N SER A 31 11.86 10.96 10.75
CA SER A 31 13.01 10.17 11.20
C SER A 31 12.68 8.68 11.37
N LEU A 32 11.46 8.34 11.83
CA LEU A 32 10.96 6.97 11.88
C LEU A 32 10.87 6.31 10.49
N VAL A 33 10.36 7.06 9.50
CA VAL A 33 10.25 6.60 8.11
C VAL A 33 11.62 6.44 7.47
N TRP A 34 12.53 7.39 7.70
CA TRP A 34 13.91 7.31 7.24
C TRP A 34 14.58 6.04 7.79
N PHE A 35 14.51 5.82 9.10
CA PHE A 35 15.08 4.64 9.75
C PHE A 35 14.51 3.34 9.19
N SER A 36 13.18 3.23 9.10
CA SER A 36 12.52 2.02 8.61
C SER A 36 12.81 1.73 7.14
N THR A 37 12.94 2.78 6.32
CA THR A 37 13.22 2.62 4.88
C THR A 37 14.65 2.15 4.62
N ASN A 38 15.61 2.45 5.51
CA ASN A 38 16.99 1.97 5.37
C ASN A 38 17.09 0.44 5.35
N PHE A 39 16.21 -0.24 6.09
CA PHE A 39 16.15 -1.71 6.11
C PHE A 39 15.83 -2.32 4.73
N MET A 40 15.18 -1.58 3.83
CA MET A 40 14.90 -2.04 2.46
C MET A 40 16.17 -2.32 1.64
N THR A 41 17.33 -1.78 2.05
CA THR A 41 18.64 -2.10 1.46
C THR A 41 18.95 -3.59 1.51
N THR A 42 18.34 -4.33 2.44
CA THR A 42 18.50 -5.79 2.58
C THR A 42 17.69 -6.61 1.56
N CYS A 43 16.74 -6.00 0.84
CA CYS A 43 15.86 -6.72 -0.10
C CYS A 43 16.62 -7.51 -1.18
N TYR A 44 17.64 -6.90 -1.79
CA TYR A 44 18.42 -7.48 -2.87
C TYR A 44 19.42 -8.55 -2.39
N PRO A 45 20.18 -8.35 -1.30
CA PRO A 45 20.95 -9.43 -0.68
C PRO A 45 20.11 -10.67 -0.38
N VAL A 46 18.90 -10.50 0.19
CA VAL A 46 18.00 -11.62 0.48
C VAL A 46 17.50 -12.29 -0.79
N TYR A 47 17.18 -11.52 -1.84
CA TYR A 47 16.86 -12.08 -3.16
C TYR A 47 18.02 -12.90 -3.75
N MET A 48 19.25 -12.42 -3.61
CA MET A 48 20.44 -13.15 -4.08
C MET A 48 20.65 -14.44 -3.31
N VAL A 49 20.48 -14.43 -1.99
CA VAL A 49 20.51 -15.66 -1.17
C VAL A 49 19.42 -16.63 -1.62
N TYR A 50 18.20 -16.16 -1.89
CA TYR A 50 17.12 -16.98 -2.43
C TYR A 50 17.49 -17.63 -3.79
N VAL A 51 18.09 -16.87 -4.70
CA VAL A 51 18.56 -17.39 -6.00
C VAL A 51 19.63 -18.46 -5.79
N VAL A 52 20.58 -18.23 -4.89
CA VAL A 52 21.65 -19.17 -4.56
C VAL A 52 21.10 -20.47 -3.98
N ILE A 53 20.13 -20.39 -3.06
CA ILE A 53 19.52 -21.57 -2.44
C ILE A 53 18.70 -22.38 -3.45
N THR A 54 17.96 -21.71 -4.33
CA THR A 54 17.03 -22.38 -5.26
C THR A 54 17.69 -22.89 -6.53
N LYS A 55 18.70 -22.18 -7.06
CA LYS A 55 19.34 -22.48 -8.34
C LYS A 55 20.81 -22.92 -8.20
N GLY A 56 21.32 -23.00 -6.98
CA GLY A 56 22.71 -23.38 -6.67
C GLY A 56 23.72 -22.26 -6.85
N ILE A 57 24.91 -22.46 -6.27
CA ILE A 57 26.06 -21.54 -6.35
C ILE A 57 26.77 -21.78 -7.68
N SER A 58 26.23 -21.24 -8.77
CA SER A 58 26.96 -21.12 -10.05
C SER A 58 27.17 -19.65 -10.40
N ARG A 59 28.40 -19.33 -10.83
CA ARG A 59 28.79 -17.97 -11.22
C ARG A 59 27.93 -17.45 -12.37
N GLU A 60 27.49 -18.34 -13.26
CA GLU A 60 26.60 -18.03 -14.37
C GLU A 60 25.18 -17.71 -13.89
N THR A 61 24.63 -18.50 -12.97
CA THR A 61 23.31 -18.25 -12.35
C THR A 61 23.24 -16.88 -11.68
N ILE A 62 24.26 -16.54 -10.88
CA ILE A 62 24.33 -15.26 -10.16
C ILE A 62 24.47 -14.10 -11.16
N ARG A 63 25.32 -14.25 -12.19
CA ARG A 63 25.53 -13.23 -13.21
C ARG A 63 24.25 -12.95 -13.99
N THR A 64 23.56 -13.99 -14.46
CA THR A 64 22.31 -13.85 -15.20
C THR A 64 21.22 -13.21 -14.35
N ALA A 65 21.07 -13.63 -13.08
CA ALA A 65 20.12 -13.00 -12.16
C ALA A 65 20.43 -11.52 -11.89
N HIS A 66 21.71 -11.17 -11.76
CA HIS A 66 22.15 -9.79 -11.60
C HIS A 66 21.87 -8.94 -12.84
N GLU A 67 22.20 -9.45 -14.03
CA GLU A 67 21.96 -8.77 -15.31
C GLU A 67 20.46 -8.57 -15.56
N GLU A 68 19.62 -9.56 -15.24
CA GLU A 68 18.16 -9.43 -15.33
C GLU A 68 17.58 -8.40 -14.37
N ALA A 69 18.06 -8.39 -13.12
CA ALA A 69 17.66 -7.40 -12.13
C ALA A 69 18.09 -5.98 -12.55
N GLY A 70 19.30 -5.83 -13.12
CA GLY A 70 19.85 -4.55 -13.56
C GLY A 70 19.06 -3.87 -14.69
N LYS A 71 18.30 -4.64 -15.47
CA LYS A 71 17.43 -4.11 -16.55
C LYS A 71 16.36 -3.14 -16.04
N VAL A 72 16.05 -3.12 -14.74
CA VAL A 72 15.10 -2.17 -14.12
C VAL A 72 15.49 -0.69 -14.36
N TYR A 73 16.79 -0.43 -14.55
CA TYR A 73 17.33 0.91 -14.80
C TYR A 73 17.47 1.27 -16.29
N GLY A 74 17.15 0.35 -17.21
CA GLY A 74 17.11 0.59 -18.66
C GLY A 74 17.92 -0.42 -19.48
N ARG A 75 17.88 -0.27 -20.82
CA ARG A 75 18.54 -1.16 -21.79
C ARG A 75 20.08 -1.24 -21.64
N GLY A 76 20.72 -0.22 -21.06
CA GLY A 76 22.16 -0.18 -20.80
C GLY A 76 22.58 -0.69 -19.42
N GLY A 77 21.67 -1.27 -18.63
CA GLY A 77 21.97 -1.74 -17.27
C GLY A 77 22.11 -0.61 -16.24
N LEU A 78 22.97 -0.84 -15.23
CA LEU A 78 23.24 0.03 -14.07
C LEU A 78 23.98 1.34 -14.41
N LEU A 79 23.47 2.13 -15.34
CA LEU A 79 23.97 3.49 -15.55
C LEU A 79 23.62 4.35 -14.34
N LEU A 80 24.64 4.86 -13.65
CA LEU A 80 24.49 5.66 -12.42
C LEU A 80 23.51 6.83 -12.61
N LYS A 81 23.57 7.52 -13.74
CA LYS A 81 22.63 8.63 -14.06
C LYS A 81 21.18 8.16 -14.15
N SER A 82 20.93 7.00 -14.77
CA SER A 82 19.59 6.41 -14.88
C SER A 82 19.09 5.88 -13.55
N TYR A 83 19.98 5.28 -12.74
CA TYR A 83 19.72 4.88 -11.36
C TYR A 83 19.27 6.07 -10.52
N ILE A 84 20.10 7.12 -10.42
CA ILE A 84 19.81 8.31 -9.61
C ILE A 84 18.48 8.94 -10.05
N LYS A 85 18.31 9.20 -11.35
CA LYS A 85 17.11 9.89 -11.86
C LYS A 85 15.83 9.10 -11.59
N ARG A 86 15.83 7.78 -11.84
CA ARG A 86 14.64 6.94 -11.64
C ARG A 86 14.38 6.75 -10.15
N THR A 87 15.39 6.34 -9.38
CA THR A 87 15.23 6.06 -7.96
C THR A 87 14.88 7.32 -7.17
N ALA A 88 15.43 8.50 -7.48
CA ALA A 88 15.06 9.74 -6.80
C ALA A 88 13.58 10.11 -7.01
N LEU A 89 13.05 9.94 -8.23
CA LEU A 89 11.64 10.20 -8.51
C LEU A 89 10.73 9.30 -7.67
N PHE A 90 11.04 8.01 -7.62
CA PHE A 90 10.26 7.05 -6.83
C PHE A 90 10.45 7.21 -5.33
N LEU A 91 11.65 7.61 -4.89
CA LEU A 91 11.93 7.93 -3.49
C LEU A 91 11.09 9.12 -3.03
N PHE A 92 10.90 10.14 -3.87
CA PHE A 92 10.01 11.27 -3.57
C PHE A 92 8.58 10.80 -3.28
N PHE A 93 7.99 9.97 -4.16
CA PHE A 93 6.64 9.43 -3.92
C PHE A 93 6.59 8.48 -2.72
N TRP A 94 7.64 7.67 -2.51
CA TRP A 94 7.74 6.76 -1.38
C TRP A 94 7.76 7.51 -0.05
N ILE A 95 8.60 8.53 0.06
CA ILE A 95 8.69 9.36 1.26
C ILE A 95 7.42 10.16 1.44
N GLY A 96 6.88 10.78 0.38
CA GLY A 96 5.60 11.49 0.46
C GLY A 96 4.48 10.60 0.99
N ALA A 97 4.40 9.35 0.54
CA ALA A 97 3.43 8.39 1.06
C ALA A 97 3.71 8.02 2.53
N ASN A 98 4.91 7.53 2.84
CA ASN A 98 5.22 6.99 4.17
C ASN A 98 5.27 8.09 5.25
N TYR A 99 5.80 9.27 4.93
CA TYR A 99 5.81 10.41 5.84
C TYR A 99 4.39 10.85 6.19
N SER A 100 3.52 11.05 5.20
CA SER A 100 2.13 11.45 5.47
C SER A 100 1.34 10.36 6.20
N TYR A 101 1.65 9.07 5.95
CA TYR A 101 1.11 7.96 6.74
C TYR A 101 1.56 8.05 8.20
N SER A 102 2.87 8.15 8.43
CA SER A 102 3.48 8.25 9.76
C SER A 102 2.94 9.46 10.54
N GLN A 103 2.88 10.63 9.90
CA GLN A 103 2.32 11.85 10.47
C GLN A 103 0.85 11.66 10.86
N SER A 104 0.05 11.00 10.01
CA SER A 104 -1.36 10.75 10.31
C SER A 104 -1.57 9.86 11.54
N LEU A 105 -0.66 8.91 11.83
CA LEU A 105 -0.72 8.08 13.05
C LEU A 105 -0.54 8.89 14.34
N GLY A 106 0.06 10.08 14.26
CA GLY A 106 0.15 11.02 15.37
C GLY A 106 -1.17 11.74 15.69
N HIS A 107 -2.10 11.78 14.72
CA HIS A 107 -3.35 12.55 14.80
C HIS A 107 -4.62 11.69 14.86
N ILE A 108 -4.63 10.51 14.22
CA ILE A 108 -5.79 9.61 14.15
C ILE A 108 -5.43 8.17 14.53
N SER A 109 -6.44 7.32 14.70
CA SER A 109 -6.30 5.89 14.95
C SER A 109 -5.41 5.17 13.91
N ALA A 110 -4.67 4.14 14.33
CA ALA A 110 -3.92 3.30 13.39
C ALA A 110 -4.85 2.56 12.43
N SER A 111 -5.98 2.08 12.95
CA SER A 111 -7.05 1.47 12.16
C SER A 111 -7.71 2.44 11.20
N ALA A 112 -8.03 3.66 11.65
CA ALA A 112 -8.56 4.71 10.77
C ALA A 112 -7.60 5.03 9.62
N THR A 113 -6.31 5.20 9.95
CA THR A 113 -5.27 5.45 8.95
C THR A 113 -5.15 4.28 7.97
N ALA A 114 -5.12 3.03 8.46
CA ALA A 114 -5.06 1.84 7.60
C ALA A 114 -6.30 1.70 6.71
N SER A 115 -7.49 1.95 7.26
CA SER A 115 -8.76 1.95 6.52
C SER A 115 -8.77 2.99 5.41
N ILE A 116 -8.40 4.26 5.68
CA ILE A 116 -8.31 5.29 4.64
C ILE A 116 -7.24 4.91 3.61
N MET A 117 -6.08 4.42 4.04
CA MET A 117 -5.00 3.97 3.16
C MET A 117 -5.46 2.87 2.19
N SER A 118 -6.36 1.97 2.58
CA SER A 118 -6.88 0.94 1.67
C SER A 118 -7.67 1.50 0.48
N SER A 119 -8.15 2.75 0.54
CA SER A 119 -8.71 3.45 -0.63
C SER A 119 -7.68 3.69 -1.75
N ASN A 120 -6.37 3.53 -1.47
CA ASN A 120 -5.30 3.53 -2.47
C ASN A 120 -5.62 2.62 -3.67
N ALA A 121 -6.27 1.46 -3.45
CA ALA A 121 -6.62 0.55 -4.54
C ALA A 121 -7.57 1.21 -5.57
N ALA A 122 -8.53 2.01 -5.10
CA ALA A 122 -9.44 2.78 -5.95
C ALA A 122 -8.69 3.88 -6.69
N MET A 123 -7.80 4.60 -6.01
CA MET A 123 -6.97 5.64 -6.64
C MET A 123 -6.03 5.07 -7.71
N VAL A 124 -5.42 3.91 -7.46
CA VAL A 124 -4.60 3.18 -8.46
C VAL A 124 -5.43 2.84 -9.70
N CYS A 125 -6.68 2.38 -9.52
CA CYS A 125 -7.56 2.09 -10.66
C CYS A 125 -7.87 3.35 -11.47
N THR A 126 -8.26 4.43 -10.80
CA THR A 126 -8.57 5.71 -11.46
C THR A 126 -7.37 6.26 -12.21
N LEU A 127 -6.19 6.29 -11.57
CA LEU A 127 -4.94 6.74 -12.19
C LEU A 127 -4.48 5.80 -13.31
N GLY A 128 -4.75 4.50 -13.21
CA GLY A 128 -4.48 3.53 -14.28
C GLY A 128 -5.28 3.85 -15.55
N TRP A 129 -6.55 4.23 -15.43
CA TRP A 129 -7.35 4.66 -16.59
C TRP A 129 -6.79 5.93 -17.23
N ILE A 130 -6.39 6.91 -16.43
CA ILE A 130 -5.90 8.21 -16.93
C ILE A 130 -4.49 8.08 -17.54
N ILE A 131 -3.58 7.41 -16.83
CA ILE A 131 -2.14 7.43 -17.12
C ILE A 131 -1.70 6.26 -18.01
N LEU A 132 -2.29 5.05 -17.81
CA LEU A 132 -1.96 3.83 -18.57
C LEU A 132 -2.95 3.56 -19.71
N LYS A 133 -4.08 4.28 -19.76
CA LYS A 133 -5.18 4.05 -20.72
C LYS A 133 -5.72 2.62 -20.65
N ASP A 134 -5.77 2.07 -19.43
CA ASP A 134 -6.38 0.76 -19.16
C ASP A 134 -7.87 0.75 -19.57
N LYS A 135 -8.39 -0.43 -19.95
CA LYS A 135 -9.80 -0.58 -20.33
C LYS A 135 -10.72 -0.19 -19.17
N PHE A 136 -11.73 0.62 -19.48
CA PHE A 136 -12.75 1.01 -18.51
C PHE A 136 -13.63 -0.19 -18.15
N ILE A 137 -13.85 -0.41 -16.85
CA ILE A 137 -14.68 -1.49 -16.32
C ILE A 137 -15.73 -0.85 -15.41
N PRO A 138 -17.02 -0.85 -15.77
CA PRO A 138 -18.07 -0.16 -15.01
C PRO A 138 -18.14 -0.58 -13.53
N PHE A 139 -17.90 -1.86 -13.22
CA PHE A 139 -17.90 -2.36 -11.83
C PHE A 139 -16.87 -1.67 -10.92
N ARG A 140 -15.73 -1.22 -11.47
CA ARG A 140 -14.74 -0.48 -10.68
C ARG A 140 -15.22 0.91 -10.27
N LEU A 141 -16.20 1.49 -10.98
CA LEU A 141 -16.81 2.76 -10.59
C LEU A 141 -17.56 2.62 -9.26
N ILE A 142 -18.27 1.50 -9.07
CA ILE A 142 -18.95 1.18 -7.80
C ILE A 142 -17.94 1.14 -6.66
N SER A 143 -16.77 0.53 -6.89
CA SER A 143 -15.67 0.52 -5.91
C SER A 143 -15.19 1.92 -5.58
N ILE A 144 -14.99 2.79 -6.57
CA ILE A 144 -14.52 4.17 -6.34
C ILE A 144 -15.54 4.94 -5.51
N VAL A 145 -16.83 4.85 -5.84
CA VAL A 145 -17.90 5.51 -5.07
C VAL A 145 -17.96 4.96 -3.64
N ALA A 146 -17.85 3.65 -3.46
CA ALA A 146 -17.80 3.03 -2.13
C ALA A 146 -16.57 3.46 -1.32
N ALA A 147 -15.38 3.59 -1.95
CA ALA A 147 -14.19 4.07 -1.26
C ALA A 147 -14.37 5.52 -0.78
N ILE A 148 -14.88 6.41 -1.65
CA ILE A 148 -15.12 7.81 -1.30
C ILE A 148 -16.16 7.90 -0.18
N GLY A 149 -17.30 7.22 -0.32
CA GLY A 149 -18.34 7.17 0.70
C GLY A 149 -17.83 6.63 2.04
N GLY A 150 -17.01 5.58 2.01
CA GLY A 150 -16.43 4.98 3.21
C GLY A 150 -15.49 5.93 3.94
N VAL A 151 -14.62 6.64 3.21
CA VAL A 151 -13.76 7.68 3.79
C VAL A 151 -14.56 8.84 4.36
N VAL A 152 -15.62 9.30 3.68
CA VAL A 152 -16.49 10.38 4.18
C VAL A 152 -17.20 9.96 5.47
N ILE A 153 -17.84 8.78 5.49
CA ILE A 153 -18.52 8.28 6.69
C ILE A 153 -17.54 8.14 7.85
N MET A 154 -16.35 7.59 7.59
CA MET A 154 -15.34 7.42 8.63
C MET A 154 -14.76 8.75 9.11
N SER A 155 -14.77 9.79 8.28
CA SER A 155 -14.34 11.15 8.67
C SER A 155 -15.30 11.82 9.65
N LEU A 156 -16.54 11.34 9.75
CA LEU A 156 -17.51 11.80 10.76
C LEU A 156 -17.23 11.23 12.15
N ASP A 157 -16.31 10.26 12.23
CA ASP A 157 -15.97 9.58 13.45
C ASP A 157 -15.02 10.39 14.33
N LYS A 158 -15.49 10.81 15.52
CA LYS A 158 -14.70 11.64 16.43
C LYS A 158 -13.70 10.84 17.28
N GLU A 159 -13.95 9.56 17.55
CA GLU A 159 -13.04 8.74 18.34
C GLU A 159 -11.83 8.29 17.50
N PHE A 160 -12.09 7.83 16.26
CA PHE A 160 -11.08 7.26 15.40
C PHE A 160 -10.43 8.27 14.46
N ALA A 161 -11.22 9.23 13.94
CA ALA A 161 -10.80 10.21 12.96
C ALA A 161 -10.77 11.64 13.52
N GLY A 162 -10.52 11.76 14.84
CA GLY A 162 -10.63 12.99 15.66
C GLY A 162 -9.83 14.22 15.22
N SER A 163 -9.09 14.16 14.11
CA SER A 163 -8.45 15.32 13.48
C SER A 163 -8.57 15.27 11.95
N SER A 164 -9.14 16.32 11.36
CA SER A 164 -9.25 16.48 9.90
C SER A 164 -7.88 16.49 9.21
N LEU A 165 -6.84 16.99 9.89
CA LEU A 165 -5.48 16.98 9.38
C LEU A 165 -4.94 15.55 9.19
N GLY A 166 -5.20 14.65 10.15
CA GLY A 166 -4.82 13.24 10.05
C GLY A 166 -5.52 12.53 8.90
N ILE A 167 -6.81 12.83 8.68
CA ILE A 167 -7.59 12.31 7.55
C ILE A 167 -6.98 12.79 6.23
N CYS A 168 -6.75 14.10 6.07
CA CYS A 168 -6.17 14.68 4.86
C CYS A 168 -4.78 14.07 4.55
N LEU A 169 -3.94 13.91 5.57
CA LEU A 169 -2.63 13.27 5.43
C LEU A 169 -2.74 11.79 5.02
N SER A 170 -3.70 11.05 5.57
CA SER A 170 -3.90 9.65 5.20
C SER A 170 -4.42 9.51 3.77
N ILE A 171 -5.31 10.40 3.31
CA ILE A 171 -5.77 10.45 1.92
C ILE A 171 -4.61 10.82 0.98
N PHE A 172 -3.81 11.82 1.35
CA PHE A 172 -2.64 12.23 0.59
C PHE A 172 -1.59 11.10 0.49
N SER A 173 -1.40 10.37 1.58
CA SER A 173 -0.55 9.18 1.61
C SER A 173 -1.06 8.10 0.65
N ALA A 174 -2.36 7.81 0.65
CA ALA A 174 -2.99 6.88 -0.29
C ALA A 174 -2.80 7.34 -1.75
N PHE A 175 -2.92 8.63 -2.01
CA PHE A 175 -2.71 9.21 -3.35
C PHE A 175 -1.26 9.10 -3.81
N MET A 176 -0.29 9.43 -2.95
CA MET A 176 1.14 9.31 -3.25
C MET A 176 1.56 7.85 -3.48
N ALA A 177 1.02 6.92 -2.68
CA ALA A 177 1.22 5.48 -2.88
C ALA A 177 0.61 5.00 -4.21
N ALA A 178 -0.54 5.56 -4.61
CA ALA A 178 -1.18 5.22 -5.87
C ALA A 178 -0.36 5.74 -7.06
N CYS A 179 0.10 6.99 -6.99
CA CYS A 179 1.03 7.58 -7.96
C CYS A 179 2.31 6.76 -8.07
N TYR A 180 2.92 6.35 -6.95
CA TYR A 180 4.09 5.47 -6.92
C TYR A 180 3.82 4.19 -7.72
N LYS A 181 2.75 3.45 -7.40
CA LYS A 181 2.42 2.17 -8.05
C LYS A 181 2.15 2.32 -9.55
N VAL A 182 1.39 3.34 -9.94
CA VAL A 182 1.00 3.57 -11.35
C VAL A 182 2.20 4.04 -12.18
N LEU A 183 3.01 4.95 -11.66
CA LEU A 183 4.24 5.38 -12.33
C LEU A 183 5.27 4.24 -12.40
N PHE A 184 5.36 3.40 -11.37
CA PHE A 184 6.24 2.23 -11.36
C PHE A 184 5.87 1.30 -12.51
N LYS A 185 4.58 0.96 -12.63
CA LYS A 185 4.07 0.15 -13.73
C LYS A 185 4.29 0.82 -15.09
N LYS A 186 4.15 2.14 -15.21
CA LYS A 186 4.36 2.86 -16.47
C LYS A 186 5.83 2.91 -16.92
N VAL A 187 6.76 3.11 -15.98
CA VAL A 187 8.18 3.32 -16.28
C VAL A 187 8.94 2.00 -16.40
N ILE A 188 8.59 1.02 -15.58
CA ILE A 188 9.30 -0.27 -15.47
C ILE A 188 8.53 -1.39 -16.17
N GLY A 189 7.20 -1.32 -16.22
CA GLY A 189 6.36 -2.38 -16.78
C GLY A 189 6.11 -3.51 -15.77
N ASP A 190 5.88 -4.72 -16.29
CA ASP A 190 5.75 -5.94 -15.49
C ASP A 190 7.13 -6.39 -15.02
N ALA A 191 7.57 -5.82 -13.90
CA ALA A 191 8.87 -6.05 -13.32
C ALA A 191 8.98 -7.47 -12.73
N THR A 192 10.12 -8.12 -12.94
CA THR A 192 10.42 -9.40 -12.29
C THR A 192 10.73 -9.20 -10.80
N LEU A 193 10.63 -10.26 -10.00
CA LEU A 193 10.97 -10.23 -8.56
C LEU A 193 12.36 -9.65 -8.31
N GLY A 194 13.35 -10.03 -9.12
CA GLY A 194 14.73 -9.53 -9.01
C GLY A 194 14.83 -8.04 -9.29
N GLN A 195 14.10 -7.55 -10.30
CA GLN A 195 14.04 -6.12 -10.62
C GLN A 195 13.40 -5.30 -9.51
N VAL A 196 12.28 -5.77 -8.94
CA VAL A 196 11.62 -5.11 -7.80
C VAL A 196 12.53 -5.09 -6.57
N SER A 197 13.17 -6.22 -6.26
CA SER A 197 14.06 -6.34 -5.09
C SER A 197 15.29 -5.44 -5.22
N MET A 198 15.91 -5.40 -6.41
CA MET A 198 17.03 -4.51 -6.71
C MET A 198 16.63 -3.05 -6.63
N PHE A 199 15.45 -2.71 -7.16
CA PHE A 199 14.92 -1.36 -7.10
C PHE A 199 14.66 -0.90 -5.67
N MET A 200 14.04 -1.75 -4.84
CA MET A 200 13.77 -1.45 -3.42
C MET A 200 15.04 -1.27 -2.61
N SER A 201 16.08 -2.08 -2.85
CA SER A 201 17.37 -1.88 -2.19
C SER A 201 18.10 -0.65 -2.68
N GLY A 202 18.01 -0.35 -3.98
CA GLY A 202 18.47 0.90 -4.53
C GLY A 202 17.78 2.12 -3.91
N LEU A 203 16.47 2.01 -3.65
CA LEU A 203 15.67 3.03 -2.98
C LEU A 203 16.11 3.21 -1.52
N GLY A 204 16.30 2.11 -0.77
CA GLY A 204 16.81 2.14 0.60
C GLY A 204 18.21 2.74 0.70
N PHE A 205 19.10 2.41 -0.25
CA PHE A 205 20.44 2.98 -0.30
C PHE A 205 20.42 4.49 -0.60
N MET A 206 19.60 4.93 -1.57
CA MET A 206 19.40 6.35 -1.85
C MET A 206 18.76 7.11 -0.67
N ASN A 207 17.81 6.48 0.03
CA ASN A 207 17.17 7.02 1.22
C ASN A 207 18.19 7.38 2.31
N LEU A 208 19.22 6.54 2.49
CA LEU A 208 20.27 6.76 3.48
C LEU A 208 20.95 8.14 3.30
N PHE A 209 21.28 8.51 2.06
CA PHE A 209 22.02 9.74 1.77
C PHE A 209 21.13 10.96 1.54
N ILE A 210 19.99 10.80 0.87
CA ILE A 210 19.14 11.94 0.50
C ILE A 210 18.28 12.38 1.67
N ASN A 211 17.66 11.43 2.38
CA ASN A 211 16.66 11.75 3.39
C ASN A 211 17.26 11.98 4.78
N ILE A 212 18.56 11.71 4.99
CA ILE A 212 19.23 12.11 6.23
C ILE A 212 19.26 13.63 6.38
N ILE A 213 19.47 14.38 5.29
CA ILE A 213 19.54 15.85 5.29
C ILE A 213 18.22 16.47 5.80
N PRO A 214 17.05 16.22 5.20
CA PRO A 214 15.78 16.73 5.71
C PRO A 214 15.43 16.20 7.10
N ALA A 215 15.79 14.95 7.44
CA ALA A 215 15.60 14.43 8.80
C ALA A 215 16.38 15.27 9.82
N THR A 216 17.67 15.52 9.57
CA THR A 216 18.50 16.36 10.45
C THR A 216 17.99 17.79 10.51
N ILE A 217 17.57 18.38 9.38
CA ILE A 217 17.00 19.74 9.36
C ILE A 217 15.74 19.82 10.23
N LEU A 218 14.84 18.84 10.15
CA LEU A 218 13.60 18.81 10.94
C LEU A 218 13.86 18.70 12.45
N VAL A 219 14.89 17.95 12.84
CA VAL A 219 15.32 17.87 14.24
C VAL A 219 15.94 19.19 14.71
N LEU A 220 16.78 19.81 13.87
CA LEU A 220 17.43 21.09 14.20
C LEU A 220 16.45 22.26 14.27
N THR A 221 15.39 22.26 13.45
CA THR A 221 14.34 23.29 13.48
C THR A 221 13.33 23.08 14.61
N GLY A 222 13.45 21.99 15.38
CA GLY A 222 12.51 21.62 16.44
C GLY A 222 11.14 21.16 15.93
N ALA A 223 10.99 20.92 14.63
CA ALA A 223 9.78 20.33 14.05
C ALA A 223 9.64 18.85 14.42
N GLU A 224 10.77 18.17 14.65
CA GLU A 224 10.83 16.84 15.27
C GLU A 224 11.59 16.92 16.59
N THR A 225 10.99 16.40 17.67
CA THR A 225 11.66 16.28 18.98
C THR A 225 12.25 14.88 19.11
N ILE A 226 13.57 14.79 19.27
CA ILE A 226 14.28 13.53 19.51
C ILE A 226 15.21 13.74 20.71
N ASP A 227 14.77 13.27 21.87
CA ASP A 227 15.64 13.11 23.02
C ASP A 227 16.31 11.74 22.98
N TRP A 228 17.62 11.74 22.72
CA TRP A 228 18.44 10.54 22.58
C TRP A 228 18.33 9.56 23.76
N THR A 229 17.99 10.05 24.95
CA THR A 229 17.86 9.26 26.18
C THR A 229 16.54 8.48 26.27
N TYR A 230 15.48 8.93 25.61
CA TYR A 230 14.12 8.36 25.73
C TYR A 230 13.59 7.77 24.42
N ILE A 231 14.48 7.48 23.47
CA ILE A 231 14.09 6.88 22.20
C ILE A 231 13.43 5.51 22.46
N PRO A 232 12.19 5.28 21.99
CA PRO A 232 11.51 3.98 22.12
C PRO A 232 12.08 2.99 21.10
N TRP A 233 13.31 2.51 21.36
CA TRP A 233 14.04 1.60 20.48
C TRP A 233 13.27 0.33 20.13
N LEU A 234 12.56 -0.25 21.10
CA LEU A 234 11.85 -1.51 20.90
C LEU A 234 10.67 -1.36 19.92
N PRO A 235 9.73 -0.40 20.08
CA PRO A 235 8.72 -0.11 19.07
C PRO A 235 9.29 0.32 17.71
N LEU A 236 10.39 1.08 17.71
CA LEU A 236 11.00 1.61 16.49
C LEU A 236 11.65 0.51 15.65
N ILE A 237 12.46 -0.36 16.26
CA ILE A 237 13.05 -1.54 15.61
C ILE A 237 11.97 -2.54 15.24
N GLY A 238 10.99 -2.77 16.13
CA GLY A 238 9.86 -3.66 15.88
C GLY A 238 9.07 -3.24 14.64
N SER A 239 8.73 -1.96 14.53
CA SER A 239 8.09 -1.40 13.34
C SER A 239 8.95 -1.60 12.09
N ALA A 240 10.23 -1.22 12.14
CA ALA A 240 11.13 -1.34 10.99
C ALA A 240 11.27 -2.79 10.48
N LEU A 241 11.43 -3.75 11.39
CA LEU A 241 11.53 -5.17 11.06
C LEU A 241 10.21 -5.75 10.52
N LEU A 242 9.07 -5.38 11.10
CA LEU A 242 7.77 -5.81 10.62
C LEU A 242 7.44 -5.19 9.26
N ASN A 243 7.80 -3.92 9.04
CA ASN A 243 7.68 -3.26 7.75
C ASN A 243 8.56 -3.93 6.69
N LEU A 244 9.81 -4.27 7.04
CA LEU A 244 10.70 -5.03 6.18
C LEU A 244 10.09 -6.40 5.83
N MET A 245 9.61 -7.14 6.83
CA MET A 245 8.95 -8.44 6.65
C MET A 245 7.71 -8.31 5.76
N PHE A 246 6.89 -7.27 5.95
CA PHE A 246 5.72 -6.99 5.10
C PHE A 246 6.12 -6.74 3.64
N ASN A 247 7.16 -5.94 3.41
CA ASN A 247 7.66 -5.67 2.06
C ASN A 247 8.24 -6.92 1.40
N PHE A 248 8.97 -7.75 2.15
CA PHE A 248 9.41 -9.05 1.68
C PHE A 248 8.24 -9.96 1.31
N LEU A 249 7.28 -10.16 2.22
CA LEU A 249 6.10 -10.97 1.98
C LEU A 249 5.29 -10.47 0.79
N THR A 250 5.24 -9.16 0.57
CA THR A 250 4.54 -8.57 -0.59
C THR A 250 5.29 -8.86 -1.88
N ASN A 251 6.61 -8.62 -1.92
CA ASN A 251 7.42 -8.82 -3.11
C ASN A 251 7.54 -10.30 -3.47
N PHE A 252 7.95 -11.14 -2.52
CA PHE A 252 8.10 -12.59 -2.72
C PHE A 252 6.75 -13.30 -2.82
N GLY A 253 5.74 -12.84 -2.09
CA GLY A 253 4.41 -13.46 -2.12
C GLY A 253 3.67 -13.25 -3.44
N ILE A 254 3.88 -12.11 -4.12
CA ILE A 254 3.40 -11.92 -5.50
C ILE A 254 4.09 -12.90 -6.46
N ALA A 255 5.36 -13.21 -6.23
CA ALA A 255 6.15 -14.08 -7.09
C ALA A 255 5.94 -15.59 -6.85
N LEU A 256 5.73 -16.00 -5.60
CA LEU A 256 5.61 -17.42 -5.20
C LEU A 256 4.16 -17.91 -5.14
N LEU A 257 3.21 -17.01 -4.92
CA LEU A 257 1.79 -17.33 -4.78
C LEU A 257 1.00 -16.59 -5.87
N HIS A 258 -0.24 -16.22 -5.55
CA HIS A 258 -1.07 -15.41 -6.42
C HIS A 258 -1.19 -13.98 -5.83
N PRO A 259 -1.11 -12.90 -6.64
CA PRO A 259 -1.23 -11.52 -6.15
C PRO A 259 -2.48 -11.26 -5.28
N LEU A 260 -3.57 -11.97 -5.56
CA LEU A 260 -4.80 -11.94 -4.76
C LEU A 260 -4.57 -12.32 -3.28
N VAL A 261 -3.69 -13.30 -3.01
CA VAL A 261 -3.36 -13.76 -1.66
C VAL A 261 -2.78 -12.61 -0.83
N ILE A 262 -1.95 -11.78 -1.46
CA ILE A 262 -1.31 -10.64 -0.82
C ILE A 262 -2.31 -9.51 -0.61
N SER A 263 -3.12 -9.20 -1.62
CA SER A 263 -4.21 -8.22 -1.50
C SER A 263 -5.20 -8.58 -0.39
N VAL A 264 -5.63 -9.84 -0.30
CA VAL A 264 -6.51 -10.33 0.77
C VAL A 264 -5.81 -10.25 2.14
N GLY A 265 -4.52 -10.59 2.22
CA GLY A 265 -3.73 -10.42 3.44
C GLY A 265 -3.71 -8.97 3.94
N MET A 266 -3.51 -8.01 3.05
CA MET A 266 -3.56 -6.58 3.41
C MET A 266 -4.95 -6.13 3.90
N LEU A 267 -6.03 -6.65 3.30
CA LEU A 267 -7.41 -6.37 3.74
C LEU A 267 -7.67 -6.85 5.18
N PHE A 268 -7.18 -8.04 5.55
CA PHE A 268 -7.28 -8.55 6.91
C PHE A 268 -6.40 -7.78 7.92
N GLY A 269 -5.43 -6.99 7.46
CA GLY A 269 -4.62 -6.15 8.34
C GLY A 269 -5.45 -5.05 9.05
N ILE A 270 -6.54 -4.58 8.42
CA ILE A 270 -7.42 -3.56 9.00
C ILE A 270 -8.18 -4.08 10.24
N PRO A 271 -8.95 -5.18 10.20
CA PRO A 271 -9.66 -5.68 11.38
C PRO A 271 -8.70 -6.10 12.50
N ILE A 272 -7.50 -6.60 12.17
CA ILE A 272 -6.45 -6.86 13.16
C ILE A 272 -6.02 -5.56 13.84
N SER A 273 -5.78 -4.50 13.06
CA SER A 273 -5.45 -3.18 13.60
C SER A 273 -6.57 -2.65 14.50
N THR A 274 -7.82 -2.82 14.10
CA THR A 274 -9.01 -2.43 14.89
C THR A 274 -9.08 -3.20 16.21
N ALA A 275 -8.85 -4.51 16.19
CA ALA A 275 -8.81 -5.31 17.41
C ALA A 275 -7.71 -4.83 18.37
N VAL A 276 -6.51 -4.51 17.86
CA VAL A 276 -5.42 -3.94 18.69
C VAL A 276 -5.81 -2.58 19.26
N ASP A 277 -6.43 -1.72 18.46
CA ASP A 277 -6.90 -0.40 18.87
C ASP A 277 -7.98 -0.47 19.98
N ILE A 278 -8.89 -1.44 19.92
CA ILE A 278 -9.92 -1.65 20.96
C ILE A 278 -9.30 -2.24 22.24
N ILE A 279 -8.49 -3.29 22.11
CA ILE A 279 -7.95 -4.04 23.25
C ILE A 279 -6.87 -3.26 23.99
N PHE A 280 -5.89 -2.71 23.27
CA PHE A 280 -4.70 -2.10 23.88
C PHE A 280 -4.81 -0.59 24.05
N ARG A 281 -5.63 0.10 23.24
CA ARG A 281 -5.82 1.56 23.35
C ARG A 281 -7.18 1.96 23.94
N GLY A 282 -8.05 0.99 24.26
CA GLY A 282 -9.33 1.23 24.92
C GLY A 282 -10.34 2.04 24.09
N MET A 283 -10.17 2.12 22.76
CA MET A 283 -11.06 2.89 21.90
C MET A 283 -12.38 2.16 21.68
N ARG A 284 -13.50 2.89 21.61
CA ARG A 284 -14.83 2.29 21.45
C ARG A 284 -15.21 2.29 19.97
N ALA A 285 -15.41 1.09 19.42
CA ALA A 285 -15.83 0.96 18.03
C ALA A 285 -17.21 1.58 17.81
N THR A 286 -17.21 2.78 17.27
CA THR A 286 -18.36 3.59 16.89
C THR A 286 -18.98 3.08 15.59
N THR A 287 -20.30 3.26 15.45
CA THR A 287 -21.05 2.80 14.28
C THR A 287 -20.54 3.43 12.98
N PHE A 288 -20.15 4.71 13.01
CA PHE A 288 -19.59 5.41 11.85
C PHE A 288 -18.26 4.80 11.38
N PHE A 289 -17.33 4.54 12.31
CA PHE A 289 -16.08 3.86 12.00
C PHE A 289 -16.29 2.46 11.40
N ILE A 290 -17.19 1.67 11.96
CA ILE A 290 -17.48 0.30 11.47
C ILE A 290 -18.06 0.36 10.06
N ILE A 291 -19.10 1.18 9.83
CA ILE A 291 -19.74 1.30 8.52
C ILE A 291 -18.73 1.82 7.49
N GLY A 292 -17.96 2.86 7.83
CA GLY A 292 -16.93 3.42 6.95
C GLY A 292 -15.87 2.39 6.59
N THR A 293 -15.36 1.65 7.58
CA THR A 293 -14.36 0.60 7.37
C THR A 293 -14.89 -0.54 6.50
N ILE A 294 -16.11 -1.03 6.74
CA ILE A 294 -16.73 -2.07 5.91
C ILE A 294 -16.88 -1.60 4.47
N LEU A 295 -17.29 -0.35 4.26
CA LEU A 295 -17.51 0.19 2.92
C LEU A 295 -16.18 0.35 2.14
N VAL A 296 -15.10 0.78 2.81
CA VAL A 296 -13.76 0.83 2.18
C VAL A 296 -13.19 -0.56 1.92
N LEU A 297 -13.37 -1.50 2.87
CA LEU A 297 -12.97 -2.90 2.68
C LEU A 297 -13.70 -3.53 1.49
N PHE A 298 -15.00 -3.28 1.37
CA PHE A 298 -15.82 -3.72 0.24
C PHE A 298 -15.32 -3.16 -1.08
N SER A 299 -15.00 -1.86 -1.13
CA SER A 299 -14.39 -1.22 -2.30
C SER A 299 -13.10 -1.92 -2.73
N CYS A 300 -12.17 -2.10 -1.79
CA CYS A 300 -10.88 -2.71 -2.08
C CYS A 300 -11.02 -4.19 -2.44
N ALA A 301 -11.99 -4.92 -1.89
CA ALA A 301 -12.29 -6.30 -2.26
C ALA A 301 -12.78 -6.41 -3.73
N ILE A 302 -13.69 -5.53 -4.18
CA ILE A 302 -14.15 -5.53 -5.58
C ILE A 302 -12.98 -5.28 -6.54
N ILE A 303 -12.07 -4.37 -6.18
CA ILE A 303 -10.89 -4.07 -7.02
C ILE A 303 -9.89 -5.22 -7.03
N ALA A 304 -9.74 -5.91 -5.89
CA ALA A 304 -8.88 -7.06 -5.81
C ALA A 304 -9.37 -8.18 -6.72
N LEU A 305 -10.69 -8.37 -6.89
CA LEU A 305 -11.22 -9.44 -7.74
C LEU A 305 -10.79 -9.31 -9.21
N PRO A 306 -10.37 -10.43 -9.83
CA PRO A 306 -9.88 -10.40 -11.20
C PRO A 306 -11.02 -10.16 -12.22
N THR A 307 -10.67 -9.45 -13.29
CA THR A 307 -11.62 -8.93 -14.29
C THR A 307 -12.36 -10.03 -15.07
N TYR A 308 -11.78 -11.23 -15.19
CA TYR A 308 -12.43 -12.35 -15.88
C TYR A 308 -13.68 -12.85 -15.15
N LEU A 309 -13.73 -12.77 -13.82
CA LEU A 309 -14.94 -13.13 -13.05
C LEU A 309 -16.10 -12.20 -13.40
N PHE A 310 -15.83 -10.91 -13.59
CA PHE A 310 -16.84 -9.94 -13.99
C PHE A 310 -17.34 -10.18 -15.43
N ASN A 311 -16.45 -10.57 -16.34
CA ASN A 311 -16.84 -10.94 -17.71
C ASN A 311 -17.74 -12.19 -17.72
N GLY A 312 -17.49 -13.18 -16.85
CA GLY A 312 -18.34 -14.36 -16.67
C GLY A 312 -19.70 -14.06 -16.03
N ILE A 313 -19.75 -13.09 -15.10
CA ILE A 313 -21.03 -12.59 -14.56
C ILE A 313 -21.81 -11.86 -15.66
N PHE A 314 -21.14 -11.07 -16.50
CA PHE A 314 -21.77 -10.35 -17.60
C PHE A 314 -22.31 -11.29 -18.68
N SER A 315 -21.62 -12.39 -19.02
CA SER A 315 -22.15 -13.37 -19.97
C SER A 315 -23.38 -14.11 -19.42
N ARG A 316 -23.40 -14.42 -18.12
CA ARG A 316 -24.57 -15.02 -17.44
C ARG A 316 -25.73 -14.04 -17.24
N CYS A 317 -25.46 -12.76 -16.99
CA CYS A 317 -26.50 -11.73 -16.91
C CYS A 317 -27.06 -11.41 -18.30
N ARG A 318 -26.21 -11.30 -19.33
CA ARG A 318 -26.64 -11.08 -20.71
C ARG A 318 -27.44 -12.27 -21.26
N SER A 319 -27.07 -13.51 -20.93
CA SER A 319 -27.88 -14.68 -21.32
C SER A 319 -29.22 -14.72 -20.58
N ARG A 320 -29.29 -14.32 -19.31
CA ARG A 320 -30.57 -14.21 -18.58
C ARG A 320 -31.46 -13.08 -19.09
N VAL A 321 -30.90 -11.96 -19.54
CA VAL A 321 -31.67 -10.85 -20.13
C VAL A 321 -32.16 -11.21 -21.54
N ALA A 322 -31.32 -11.83 -22.37
CA ALA A 322 -31.71 -12.32 -23.70
C ALA A 322 -32.82 -13.39 -23.64
N VAL A 323 -32.77 -14.29 -22.65
CA VAL A 323 -33.85 -15.27 -22.41
C VAL A 323 -35.15 -14.58 -21.94
N LYS A 324 -35.07 -13.43 -21.28
CA LYS A 324 -36.26 -12.69 -20.81
C LYS A 324 -36.93 -11.88 -21.92
N GLU A 325 -36.19 -11.40 -22.91
CA GLU A 325 -36.74 -10.72 -24.11
C GLU A 325 -37.42 -11.69 -25.08
N THR A 326 -36.99 -12.94 -25.17
CA THR A 326 -37.68 -13.97 -25.97
C THR A 326 -39.00 -14.48 -25.36
N VAL A 327 -39.32 -14.11 -24.12
CA VAL A 327 -40.49 -14.60 -23.37
C VAL A 327 -41.52 -13.48 -23.12
N ILE A 328 -41.45 -12.36 -23.86
CA ILE A 328 -42.56 -11.39 -23.93
C ILE A 328 -43.43 -11.80 -25.13
N PRO A 329 -44.56 -12.51 -24.94
CA PRO A 329 -45.41 -12.92 -26.05
C PRO A 329 -46.11 -11.71 -26.66
N GLU A 330 -46.08 -11.69 -27.99
CA GLU A 330 -46.93 -10.92 -28.89
C GLU A 330 -48.42 -11.24 -28.62
N GLN A 331 -49.00 -10.62 -27.59
CA GLN A 331 -50.44 -10.63 -27.33
C GLN A 331 -50.94 -9.21 -27.08
N ALA A 332 -50.97 -8.39 -28.15
CA ALA A 332 -51.71 -7.13 -28.16
C ALA A 332 -52.07 -6.72 -29.61
N SER A 333 -52.81 -7.56 -30.34
CA SER A 333 -53.38 -7.20 -31.64
C SER A 333 -54.57 -8.10 -32.03
N VAL A 334 -55.61 -8.19 -31.20
CA VAL A 334 -56.95 -8.61 -31.67
C VAL A 334 -58.04 -7.90 -30.86
N ALA A 335 -58.52 -6.77 -31.37
CA ALA A 335 -59.78 -6.09 -31.03
C ALA A 335 -59.95 -4.97 -32.08
N ARG A 336 -60.96 -4.86 -32.94
CA ARG A 336 -62.25 -5.55 -33.17
C ARG A 336 -62.58 -5.41 -34.68
N PHE A 337 -63.64 -6.12 -35.08
CA PHE A 337 -64.56 -5.80 -36.19
C PHE A 337 -64.64 -4.31 -36.56
#